data_AF-D5SPT7-F1
#
_entry.id   AF-D5SPT7-F1
#
_cell.length_a   1.000
_cell.length_b   1.000
_cell.length_c   1.000
_cell.angle_alpha   90.00
_cell.angle_beta   90.00
_cell.angle_gamma   90.00
#
_symmetry.space_group_name_H-M   'P 1'
#
loop_
_entity.id
_entity.type
_entity.pdbx_description
1 polymer ?
#
loop_
_entity_poly.entity_id
_entity_poly.type
_entity_poly.pdbx_seq_one_letter_code
_entity_poly.pdbx_strand_id
1 'polypeptide(L)'
;MRQDLNTSIVPQTASPQTGSQQQELRLEINRREALTACLTLAAGACLGHGPTPLHAEEDAVYTLEEPADDFRVFGIGARIEVIGQVQTQDEKAQAKSLPLKLNAGISFRERRLLGPGRDAEALRSIREYEQTTADIVVAGEASRRQLAETLRLIVAQGRLEGIELYSLGGPMTTDEMELLQTPGDTLSLIALLPGKAVKPGETWNPDYWVLPMFVAVEAVVDQKLTCTFVGITGNMARISFEGELNGAIEGATTKVTISGNLDYDLTSKSIAEVELSQVEKRSIGAISPGLDITARLRLRRRPAQIPGRVGETKYVDEATVLPTTRQMRVRFDAPWGLTILHGRLWHLYHETPQVAIFRKMKDGQLIAQCNISPLPNAQPGSHLPEAEFESDIRTALGERFRTMPKKEVIPAANGRFVYRVVAQGIQKEQALTWIYFLVAERTGRQTSLLFSLDSSLLEKFGKEDLEFVEGLSFGVPAAGSGAPTLAVP
;
A
#
# COMPACT_ATOMS: atom_id res chain seq x y z
N MET A 1 -33.81 -2.95 25.38
CA MET A 1 -33.13 -3.85 24.42
C MET A 1 -33.06 -3.16 23.05
N ARG A 2 -32.29 -2.07 22.91
CA ARG A 2 -32.33 -1.19 21.72
C ARG A 2 -31.12 -0.25 21.55
N GLN A 3 -29.94 -0.61 22.04
CA GLN A 3 -28.75 0.27 22.03
C GLN A 3 -27.66 -0.14 21.03
N ASP A 4 -27.60 -1.41 20.62
CA ASP A 4 -26.39 -1.97 19.98
C ASP A 4 -26.41 -1.96 18.44
N LEU A 5 -27.54 -1.61 17.81
CA LEU A 5 -27.62 -1.30 16.37
C LEU A 5 -27.00 0.07 16.00
N ASN A 6 -26.65 0.87 17.00
CA ASN A 6 -26.50 2.32 16.86
C ASN A 6 -25.13 2.80 16.35
N THR A 7 -24.17 1.90 16.12
CA THR A 7 -22.84 2.21 15.56
C THR A 7 -22.77 2.05 14.04
N SER A 8 -23.59 1.17 13.47
CA SER A 8 -23.50 0.74 12.06
C SER A 8 -24.18 1.70 11.09
N ILE A 9 -25.31 2.28 11.50
CA ILE A 9 -26.22 3.06 10.63
C ILE A 9 -26.06 4.58 10.88
N VAL A 10 -25.48 4.98 12.01
CA VAL A 10 -25.18 6.39 12.34
C VAL A 10 -23.92 6.84 11.57
N PRO A 11 -23.95 7.98 10.86
CA PRO A 11 -22.74 8.56 10.27
C PRO A 11 -21.75 9.01 11.35
N GLN A 12 -20.73 8.18 11.58
CA GLN A 12 -19.68 8.42 12.56
C GLN A 12 -18.69 9.48 12.06
N THR A 13 -18.89 10.72 12.48
CA THR A 13 -17.76 11.62 12.74
C THR A 13 -17.08 11.18 14.03
N ALA A 14 -15.75 11.02 14.02
CA ALA A 14 -14.95 10.40 15.08
C ALA A 14 -15.46 10.76 16.51
N SER A 15 -15.85 9.73 17.25
CA SER A 15 -16.43 9.83 18.59
C SER A 15 -15.68 8.90 19.55
N PRO A 16 -15.51 9.28 20.84
CA PRO A 16 -14.62 8.55 21.74
C PRO A 16 -15.23 7.23 22.22
N GLN A 17 -14.53 6.13 21.95
CA GLN A 17 -14.64 4.89 22.70
C GLN A 17 -13.52 4.85 23.75
N THR A 18 -13.66 4.02 24.78
CA THR A 18 -12.74 3.98 25.93
C THR A 18 -11.28 3.76 25.52
N GLY A 19 -10.40 4.66 25.98
CA GLY A 19 -9.07 4.88 25.41
C GLY A 19 -8.09 3.70 25.41
N SER A 20 -8.30 2.64 26.21
CA SER A 20 -7.45 1.44 26.14
C SER A 20 -7.59 0.72 24.79
N GLN A 21 -8.83 0.40 24.39
CA GLN A 21 -9.10 -0.28 23.11
C GLN A 21 -8.81 0.63 21.91
N GLN A 22 -9.05 1.94 22.01
CA GLN A 22 -8.60 2.87 20.97
C GLN A 22 -7.07 2.93 20.86
N GLN A 23 -6.33 2.82 21.97
CA GLN A 23 -4.87 2.84 21.94
C GLN A 23 -4.28 1.58 21.29
N GLU A 24 -4.81 0.39 21.60
CA GLU A 24 -4.38 -0.87 20.96
C GLU A 24 -4.72 -0.92 19.46
N LEU A 25 -5.95 -0.54 19.08
CA LEU A 25 -6.37 -0.59 17.68
C LEU A 25 -5.72 0.49 16.81
N ARG A 26 -5.50 1.70 17.35
CA ARG A 26 -4.63 2.70 16.70
C ARG A 26 -3.21 2.15 16.54
N LEU A 27 -2.69 1.38 17.51
CA LEU A 27 -1.35 0.82 17.42
C LEU A 27 -1.21 -0.22 16.30
N GLU A 28 -2.22 -1.05 16.03
CA GLU A 28 -2.18 -1.98 14.88
C GLU A 28 -2.28 -1.26 13.52
N ILE A 29 -3.02 -0.15 13.45
CA ILE A 29 -3.05 0.74 12.26
C ILE A 29 -1.67 1.38 12.06
N ASN A 30 -1.10 1.99 13.10
CA ASN A 30 0.27 2.51 13.10
C ASN A 30 1.34 1.45 12.79
N ARG A 31 1.09 0.15 13.06
CA ARG A 31 1.98 -0.97 12.70
C ARG A 31 1.88 -1.36 11.23
N ARG A 32 0.69 -1.22 10.61
CA ARG A 32 0.51 -1.37 9.15
C ARG A 32 1.28 -0.26 8.43
N GLU A 33 0.98 0.99 8.75
CA GLU A 33 1.57 2.16 8.06
C GLU A 33 3.06 2.39 8.41
N ALA A 34 3.53 1.78 9.50
CA ALA A 34 4.96 1.65 9.81
C ALA A 34 5.73 0.74 8.83
N LEU A 35 5.04 -0.14 8.10
CA LEU A 35 5.65 -1.05 7.12
C LEU A 35 6.10 -0.29 5.86
N THR A 36 5.30 0.70 5.44
CA THR A 36 5.65 1.72 4.43
C THR A 36 6.82 2.60 4.88
N ALA A 37 6.97 2.80 6.19
CA ALA A 37 7.78 3.85 6.80
C ALA A 37 9.23 3.41 7.03
N CYS A 38 10.06 3.59 6.00
CA CYS A 38 11.39 3.02 5.86
C CYS A 38 12.44 3.54 6.90
N LEU A 39 13.55 2.91 7.39
CA LEU A 39 14.23 1.57 7.41
C LEU A 39 15.80 1.61 7.75
N THR A 40 16.42 2.42 8.67
CA THR A 40 17.88 2.31 9.11
C THR A 40 18.23 2.15 10.62
N LEU A 41 19.22 1.30 11.04
CA LEU A 41 20.62 1.68 11.44
C LEU A 41 21.54 0.53 11.97
N ALA A 42 22.45 0.00 11.12
CA ALA A 42 23.61 -0.83 11.56
C ALA A 42 24.97 -0.40 10.94
N ALA A 43 25.87 0.13 11.79
CA ALA A 43 27.23 0.52 11.43
C ALA A 43 28.17 -0.71 11.40
N GLY A 44 28.43 -1.23 10.20
CA GLY A 44 29.57 -2.11 9.98
C GLY A 44 30.86 -1.31 10.13
N ALA A 45 31.75 -1.72 11.02
CA ALA A 45 33.08 -1.13 11.10
C ALA A 45 33.80 -1.36 9.76
N CYS A 46 34.35 -0.30 9.17
CA CYS A 46 35.33 -0.44 8.11
C CYS A 46 36.55 -1.16 8.68
N LEU A 47 36.64 -2.48 8.48
CA LEU A 47 37.89 -3.20 8.68
C LEU A 47 38.91 -2.61 7.70
N GLY A 48 39.84 -1.85 8.28
CA GLY A 48 40.78 -0.97 7.59
C GLY A 48 41.78 -1.70 6.71
N HIS A 49 41.29 -2.25 5.60
CA HIS A 49 42.04 -2.24 4.36
C HIS A 49 42.25 -0.75 4.04
N GLY A 50 43.51 -0.30 4.01
CA GLY A 50 43.83 1.06 3.59
C GLY A 50 43.22 1.34 2.22
N PRO A 51 42.90 2.60 1.88
CA PRO A 51 42.15 2.92 0.66
C PRO A 51 42.87 2.36 -0.57
N THR A 52 42.33 1.26 -1.11
CA THR A 52 42.76 0.73 -2.39
C THR A 52 42.54 1.85 -3.41
N PRO A 53 43.58 2.31 -4.13
CA PRO A 53 43.42 3.40 -5.07
C PRO A 53 42.35 3.07 -6.10
N LEU A 54 41.34 3.94 -6.20
CA LEU A 54 40.41 3.98 -7.34
C LEU A 54 41.26 4.25 -8.58
N HIS A 55 41.43 3.23 -9.42
CA HIS A 55 42.23 3.31 -10.62
C HIS A 55 41.31 3.47 -11.84
N ALA A 56 41.47 4.59 -12.52
CA ALA A 56 40.96 4.82 -13.86
C ALA A 56 42.04 5.54 -14.68
N GLU A 57 42.02 5.35 -16.00
CA GLU A 57 42.67 6.29 -16.90
C GLU A 57 41.77 7.53 -16.99
N GLU A 58 42.33 8.74 -16.80
CA GLU A 58 41.56 10.01 -16.75
C GLU A 58 40.74 10.30 -18.03
N ASP A 59 41.05 9.62 -19.14
CA ASP A 59 40.34 9.74 -20.41
C ASP A 59 39.43 8.55 -20.77
N ALA A 60 39.40 7.48 -19.99
CA ALA A 60 38.57 6.31 -20.29
C ALA A 60 37.07 6.59 -20.06
N VAL A 61 36.25 6.27 -21.07
CA VAL A 61 34.80 6.51 -21.08
C VAL A 61 34.06 5.17 -20.99
N TYR A 62 33.07 5.07 -20.10
CA TYR A 62 32.41 3.81 -19.73
C TYR A 62 30.91 3.87 -19.99
N THR A 63 30.38 2.90 -20.75
CA THR A 63 28.93 2.68 -20.88
C THR A 63 28.45 1.80 -19.73
N LEU A 64 27.64 2.38 -18.85
CA LEU A 64 27.10 1.74 -17.65
C LEU A 64 25.59 1.57 -17.82
N GLU A 65 25.16 0.56 -18.59
CA GLU A 65 23.76 0.38 -19.04
C GLU A 65 23.25 -1.04 -18.78
N GLU A 66 21.96 -1.18 -18.46
CA GLU A 66 21.28 -2.48 -18.46
C GLU A 66 20.28 -2.57 -19.63
N PRO A 67 20.56 -3.40 -20.66
CA PRO A 67 19.67 -3.56 -21.81
C PRO A 67 18.24 -3.93 -21.43
N ALA A 68 17.26 -3.34 -22.10
CA ALA A 68 15.84 -3.58 -21.83
C ALA A 68 15.39 -5.03 -22.13
N ASP A 69 16.12 -5.70 -23.03
CA ASP A 69 16.00 -7.10 -23.43
C ASP A 69 16.93 -8.05 -22.63
N ASP A 70 17.51 -7.60 -21.51
CA ASP A 70 18.23 -8.49 -20.60
C ASP A 70 17.28 -9.43 -19.84
N PHE A 71 16.92 -10.53 -20.51
CA PHE A 71 16.07 -11.59 -20.00
C PHE A 71 16.79 -12.57 -19.04
N ARG A 72 18.02 -12.27 -18.59
CA ARG A 72 18.68 -13.07 -17.55
C ARG A 72 17.87 -13.00 -16.25
N VAL A 73 17.82 -14.13 -15.54
CA VAL A 73 17.27 -14.15 -14.18
C VAL A 73 18.37 -13.73 -13.21
N PHE A 74 18.04 -12.82 -12.29
CA PHE A 74 18.90 -12.40 -11.19
C PHE A 74 18.33 -12.89 -9.86
N GLY A 75 19.19 -13.26 -8.92
CA GLY A 75 18.85 -13.43 -7.51
C GLY A 75 19.15 -12.13 -6.75
N ILE A 76 18.15 -11.61 -6.04
CA ILE A 76 18.21 -10.39 -5.23
C ILE A 76 18.11 -10.79 -3.75
N GLY A 77 18.93 -10.18 -2.91
CA GLY A 77 18.82 -10.22 -1.46
C GLY A 77 18.96 -8.82 -0.87
N ALA A 78 17.97 -8.38 -0.09
CA ALA A 78 17.87 -7.07 0.52
C ALA A 78 17.73 -7.14 2.05
N ARG A 79 18.37 -6.20 2.74
CA ARG A 79 18.19 -5.93 4.18
C ARG A 79 17.89 -4.45 4.41
N ILE A 80 16.95 -4.20 5.31
CA ILE A 80 16.33 -2.88 5.54
C ILE A 80 15.84 -2.85 7.02
N GLU A 81 15.99 -1.77 7.80
CA GLU A 81 15.88 -1.82 9.30
C GLU A 81 15.49 -0.49 10.02
N VAL A 82 14.22 -0.12 10.32
CA VAL A 82 13.83 1.27 10.75
C VAL A 82 14.41 1.77 12.08
N ILE A 83 14.69 3.08 12.14
CA ILE A 83 14.41 3.94 13.30
C ILE A 83 13.62 5.19 12.85
N GLY A 84 12.74 5.68 13.71
CA GLY A 84 12.01 6.93 13.50
C GLY A 84 10.80 7.08 14.42
N GLN A 85 9.83 7.89 14.00
CA GLN A 85 8.58 8.13 14.72
C GLN A 85 7.38 8.09 13.77
N VAL A 86 6.32 7.41 14.17
CA VAL A 86 4.97 7.55 13.60
C VAL A 86 4.23 8.63 14.37
N GLN A 87 3.70 9.64 13.69
CA GLN A 87 3.01 10.78 14.28
C GLN A 87 1.50 10.61 14.14
N THR A 88 0.83 10.61 15.28
CA THR A 88 -0.61 10.35 15.41
C THR A 88 -1.32 11.53 16.07
N GLN A 89 -2.64 11.58 16.03
CA GLN A 89 -3.42 12.44 16.91
C GLN A 89 -3.95 11.62 18.10
N ASP A 90 -4.03 12.22 19.29
CA ASP A 90 -4.68 11.62 20.46
C ASP A 90 -6.21 11.82 20.44
N GLU A 91 -6.91 11.63 21.56
CA GLU A 91 -8.36 11.90 21.67
C GLU A 91 -8.72 13.40 21.68
N LYS A 92 -7.74 14.28 21.88
CA LYS A 92 -7.87 15.74 21.97
C LYS A 92 -7.28 16.45 20.75
N ALA A 93 -7.04 15.70 19.67
CA ALA A 93 -6.37 16.14 18.44
C ALA A 93 -4.94 16.68 18.64
N GLN A 94 -4.27 16.33 19.74
CA GLN A 94 -2.87 16.68 19.99
C GLN A 94 -1.94 15.68 19.31
N ALA A 95 -0.85 16.16 18.73
CA ALA A 95 0.14 15.32 18.06
C ALA A 95 0.90 14.44 19.07
N LYS A 96 0.90 13.13 18.84
CA LYS A 96 1.60 12.12 19.64
C LYS A 96 2.51 11.29 18.74
N SER A 97 3.82 11.46 18.91
CA SER A 97 4.83 10.59 18.31
C SER A 97 4.89 9.25 19.04
N LEU A 98 4.97 8.17 18.27
CA LEU A 98 5.26 6.81 18.73
C LEU A 98 6.60 6.36 18.12
N PRO A 99 7.57 5.86 18.90
CA PRO A 99 8.84 5.40 18.34
C PRO A 99 8.63 4.15 17.49
N LEU A 100 9.27 4.11 16.32
CA LEU A 100 9.23 3.03 15.36
C LEU A 100 10.61 2.37 15.21
N LYS A 101 10.64 1.04 15.26
CA LYS A 101 11.71 0.20 14.70
C LYS A 101 11.10 -0.92 13.85
N LEU A 102 11.79 -1.33 12.79
CA LEU A 102 11.42 -2.47 11.94
C LEU A 102 12.69 -3.20 11.49
N ASN A 103 12.62 -4.46 11.11
CA ASN A 103 13.68 -5.22 10.44
C ASN A 103 13.06 -6.04 9.31
N ALA A 104 13.44 -5.76 8.06
CA ALA A 104 12.98 -6.45 6.87
C ALA A 104 14.12 -7.25 6.22
N GLY A 105 13.84 -8.53 5.96
CA GLY A 105 14.67 -9.44 5.18
C GLY A 105 13.88 -9.93 3.97
N ILE A 106 14.38 -9.63 2.77
CA ILE A 106 13.68 -9.89 1.50
C ILE A 106 14.65 -10.54 0.52
N SER A 107 14.23 -11.63 -0.12
CA SER A 107 14.95 -12.22 -1.26
C SER A 107 13.97 -12.68 -2.33
N PHE A 108 14.34 -12.47 -3.59
CA PHE A 108 13.55 -12.86 -4.75
C PHE A 108 14.44 -13.15 -5.96
N ARG A 109 13.94 -13.99 -6.87
CA ARG A 109 14.44 -14.05 -8.24
C ARG A 109 13.66 -13.07 -9.11
N GLU A 110 14.35 -12.34 -9.97
CA GLU A 110 13.76 -11.37 -10.89
C GLU A 110 14.17 -11.65 -12.33
N ARG A 111 13.23 -11.43 -13.26
CA ARG A 111 13.50 -11.37 -14.70
C ARG A 111 12.85 -10.10 -15.26
N ARG A 112 13.60 -9.31 -16.03
CA ARG A 112 13.03 -8.15 -16.75
C ARG A 112 12.00 -8.62 -17.78
N LEU A 113 10.96 -7.82 -17.93
CA LEU A 113 9.96 -7.90 -18.98
C LEU A 113 9.99 -6.59 -19.76
N LEU A 114 9.52 -6.62 -21.01
CA LEU A 114 9.26 -5.38 -21.74
C LEU A 114 8.03 -4.69 -21.12
N GLY A 115 8.20 -3.44 -20.70
CA GLY A 115 7.08 -2.60 -20.27
C GLY A 115 6.18 -2.20 -21.44
N PRO A 116 4.87 -1.96 -21.22
CA PRO A 116 3.94 -1.61 -22.29
C PRO A 116 4.04 -0.15 -22.76
N GLY A 117 4.78 0.71 -22.07
CA GLY A 117 4.84 2.15 -22.33
C GLY A 117 6.26 2.70 -22.53
N ARG A 118 6.47 3.93 -22.08
CA ARG A 118 7.76 4.63 -22.07
C ARG A 118 8.16 5.00 -20.66
N ASP A 119 9.39 5.47 -20.47
CA ASP A 119 9.84 6.07 -19.23
C ASP A 119 9.65 5.09 -18.06
N ALA A 120 8.96 5.47 -16.97
CA ALA A 120 8.60 4.56 -15.90
C ALA A 120 7.83 3.30 -16.38
N GLU A 121 6.93 3.44 -17.36
CA GLU A 121 6.13 2.33 -17.89
C GLU A 121 6.89 1.40 -18.86
N ALA A 122 8.13 1.73 -19.23
CA ALA A 122 9.03 0.81 -19.93
C ALA A 122 9.67 -0.20 -18.96
N LEU A 123 9.65 0.08 -17.65
CA LEU A 123 10.26 -0.75 -16.61
C LEU A 123 9.24 -1.76 -16.07
N ARG A 124 9.51 -3.05 -16.29
CA ARG A 124 8.66 -4.15 -15.83
C ARG A 124 9.51 -5.38 -15.49
N SER A 125 9.06 -6.18 -14.54
CA SER A 125 9.66 -7.48 -14.23
C SER A 125 8.65 -8.47 -13.66
N ILE A 126 9.00 -9.76 -13.74
CA ILE A 126 8.37 -10.82 -12.94
C ILE A 126 9.33 -11.24 -11.83
N ARG A 127 8.79 -11.42 -10.63
CA ARG A 127 9.53 -11.73 -9.40
C ARG A 127 8.96 -12.97 -8.73
N GLU A 128 9.84 -13.91 -8.38
CA GLU A 128 9.54 -15.00 -7.46
C GLU A 128 10.19 -14.69 -6.12
N TYR A 129 9.40 -14.27 -5.14
CA TYR A 129 9.86 -14.05 -3.78
C TYR A 129 10.10 -15.41 -3.07
N GLU A 130 11.19 -15.49 -2.32
CA GLU A 130 11.56 -16.67 -1.53
C GLU A 130 11.44 -16.36 -0.04
N GLN A 131 12.05 -15.26 0.39
CA GLN A 131 11.85 -14.68 1.71
C GLN A 131 11.20 -13.30 1.56
N THR A 132 10.18 -13.03 2.36
CA THR A 132 9.64 -11.68 2.55
C THR A 132 9.11 -11.61 3.96
N THR A 133 9.92 -11.07 4.89
CA THR A 133 9.60 -11.05 6.32
C THR A 133 9.97 -9.69 6.90
N ALA A 134 9.02 -9.07 7.60
CA ALA A 134 9.21 -7.84 8.35
C ALA A 134 8.85 -8.04 9.83
N ASP A 135 9.78 -7.71 10.72
CA ASP A 135 9.61 -7.66 12.17
C ASP A 135 9.45 -6.20 12.60
N ILE A 136 8.28 -5.80 13.10
CA ILE A 136 7.88 -4.40 13.37
C ILE A 136 7.74 -4.19 14.88
N VAL A 137 8.14 -3.02 15.38
CA VAL A 137 7.97 -2.58 16.77
C VAL A 137 7.55 -1.12 16.79
N VAL A 138 6.32 -0.84 17.21
CA VAL A 138 5.80 0.52 17.42
C VAL A 138 5.53 0.71 18.90
N ALA A 139 6.03 1.78 19.52
CA ALA A 139 5.85 2.07 20.95
C ALA A 139 6.29 0.93 21.91
N GLY A 140 7.27 0.10 21.51
CA GLY A 140 7.74 -1.06 22.28
C GLY A 140 6.94 -2.34 22.06
N GLU A 141 5.97 -2.30 21.16
CA GLU A 141 4.90 -3.29 21.00
C GLU A 141 4.99 -3.93 19.60
N ALA A 142 5.19 -5.25 19.54
CA ALA A 142 5.78 -5.93 18.39
C ALA A 142 4.81 -6.74 17.52
N SER A 143 5.07 -6.80 16.21
CA SER A 143 4.37 -7.66 15.25
C SER A 143 5.31 -8.20 14.17
N ARG A 144 4.88 -9.24 13.45
CA ARG A 144 5.60 -9.80 12.29
C ARG A 144 4.66 -9.92 11.10
N ARG A 145 5.14 -9.61 9.89
CA ARG A 145 4.43 -9.79 8.61
C ARG A 145 5.24 -10.66 7.64
N GLN A 146 4.55 -11.46 6.83
CA GLN A 146 5.14 -12.37 5.84
C GLN A 146 4.19 -12.57 4.65
N LEU A 147 4.71 -12.65 3.43
CA LEU A 147 3.91 -12.92 2.22
C LEU A 147 3.51 -14.40 2.13
N ALA A 148 2.22 -14.67 1.90
CA ALA A 148 1.69 -16.02 1.72
C ALA A 148 2.31 -16.74 0.51
N GLU A 149 2.52 -18.06 0.62
CA GLU A 149 3.30 -18.83 -0.37
C GLU A 149 2.69 -18.81 -1.78
N THR A 150 1.36 -18.81 -1.84
CA THR A 150 0.56 -18.73 -3.08
C THR A 150 0.74 -17.40 -3.82
N LEU A 151 1.08 -16.32 -3.11
CA LEU A 151 1.15 -14.96 -3.65
C LEU A 151 2.57 -14.56 -4.10
N ARG A 152 3.59 -15.38 -3.82
CA ARG A 152 5.03 -15.08 -4.06
C ARG A 152 5.43 -14.83 -5.51
N LEU A 153 4.57 -15.08 -6.51
CA LEU A 153 4.85 -14.78 -7.91
C LEU A 153 4.20 -13.43 -8.29
N ILE A 154 5.02 -12.38 -8.24
CA ILE A 154 4.62 -10.97 -8.37
C ILE A 154 5.05 -10.44 -9.74
N VAL A 155 4.23 -9.61 -10.36
CA VAL A 155 4.65 -8.72 -11.45
C VAL A 155 4.83 -7.33 -10.88
N ALA A 156 5.96 -6.70 -11.22
CA ALA A 156 6.27 -5.31 -10.90
C ALA A 156 6.27 -4.48 -12.19
N GLN A 157 5.66 -3.30 -12.13
CA GLN A 157 5.57 -2.36 -13.26
C GLN A 157 5.78 -0.93 -12.76
N GLY A 158 6.62 -0.17 -13.44
CA GLY A 158 6.84 1.24 -13.11
C GLY A 158 5.64 2.12 -13.47
N ARG A 159 5.40 3.10 -12.62
CA ARG A 159 4.49 4.24 -12.79
C ARG A 159 5.23 5.52 -12.42
N LEU A 160 4.69 6.69 -12.74
CA LEU A 160 5.31 7.96 -12.36
C LEU A 160 5.38 8.10 -10.83
N GLU A 161 4.36 7.58 -10.16
CA GLU A 161 4.11 7.65 -8.72
C GLU A 161 4.66 6.44 -7.92
N GLY A 162 5.41 5.52 -8.54
CA GLY A 162 6.06 4.40 -7.83
C GLY A 162 6.13 3.09 -8.61
N ILE A 163 6.24 1.97 -7.87
CA ILE A 163 6.18 0.60 -8.42
C ILE A 163 4.80 0.00 -8.17
N GLU A 164 4.07 -0.29 -9.23
CA GLU A 164 2.81 -1.02 -9.18
C GLU A 164 3.07 -2.53 -9.13
N LEU A 165 2.61 -3.16 -8.04
CA LEU A 165 2.80 -4.59 -7.77
C LEU A 165 1.45 -5.33 -7.83
N TYR A 166 1.43 -6.53 -8.42
CA TYR A 166 0.30 -7.47 -8.32
C TYR A 166 0.78 -8.93 -8.37
N SER A 167 0.02 -9.85 -7.79
CA SER A 167 0.36 -11.28 -7.82
C SER A 167 -0.37 -12.01 -8.94
N LEU A 168 0.32 -12.96 -9.57
CA LEU A 168 -0.31 -13.98 -10.42
C LEU A 168 -1.12 -14.98 -9.57
N GLY A 169 -0.80 -15.11 -8.28
CA GLY A 169 -1.54 -15.96 -7.34
C GLY A 169 -2.92 -15.43 -6.92
N GLY A 170 -3.22 -14.15 -7.16
CA GLY A 170 -4.51 -13.52 -6.84
C GLY A 170 -4.40 -12.18 -6.09
N PRO A 171 -5.51 -11.66 -5.54
CA PRO A 171 -5.54 -10.40 -4.80
C PRO A 171 -4.85 -10.53 -3.43
N MET A 172 -3.96 -9.59 -3.15
CA MET A 172 -3.20 -9.47 -1.89
C MET A 172 -3.93 -8.55 -0.91
N THR A 173 -3.67 -8.67 0.40
CA THR A 173 -4.10 -7.65 1.39
C THR A 173 -3.23 -6.39 1.32
N THR A 174 -3.66 -5.32 2.00
CA THR A 174 -2.84 -4.11 2.18
C THR A 174 -1.50 -4.44 2.84
N ASP A 175 -1.51 -5.15 3.98
CA ASP A 175 -0.30 -5.62 4.67
C ASP A 175 0.63 -6.46 3.75
N GLU A 176 0.07 -7.27 2.84
CA GLU A 176 0.83 -8.07 1.87
C GLU A 176 1.42 -7.24 0.72
N MET A 177 0.77 -6.12 0.34
CA MET A 177 1.28 -5.17 -0.65
C MET A 177 2.36 -4.25 -0.08
N GLU A 178 2.13 -3.67 1.10
CA GLU A 178 3.07 -2.80 1.81
C GLU A 178 4.39 -3.53 2.10
N LEU A 179 4.33 -4.81 2.46
CA LEU A 179 5.49 -5.68 2.69
C LEU A 179 6.44 -5.80 1.47
N LEU A 180 5.94 -5.50 0.27
CA LEU A 180 6.69 -5.56 -0.97
C LEU A 180 7.14 -4.18 -1.48
N GLN A 181 6.65 -3.08 -0.90
CA GLN A 181 7.03 -1.72 -1.24
C GLN A 181 8.34 -1.33 -0.53
N THR A 182 9.47 -1.73 -1.13
CA THR A 182 10.80 -1.44 -0.58
C THR A 182 11.41 -0.15 -1.12
N PRO A 183 12.15 0.63 -0.32
CA PRO A 183 12.94 1.75 -0.83
C PRO A 183 14.08 1.20 -1.69
N GLY A 184 14.37 1.84 -2.83
CA GLY A 184 15.40 1.38 -3.77
C GLY A 184 15.05 0.06 -4.46
N ASP A 185 13.84 -0.02 -5.02
CA ASP A 185 13.40 -1.13 -5.88
C ASP A 185 14.32 -1.33 -7.09
N THR A 186 14.52 -2.58 -7.52
CA THR A 186 15.44 -2.91 -8.63
C THR A 186 15.03 -2.34 -9.98
N LEU A 187 13.75 -2.04 -10.22
CA LEU A 187 13.32 -1.36 -11.45
C LEU A 187 13.72 0.11 -11.45
N SER A 188 13.49 0.85 -10.35
CA SER A 188 13.83 2.28 -10.27
C SER A 188 15.34 2.52 -10.16
N LEU A 189 16.10 1.58 -9.58
CA LEU A 189 17.57 1.61 -9.55
C LEU A 189 18.21 1.62 -10.96
N ILE A 190 17.62 0.94 -11.95
CA ILE A 190 18.12 0.92 -13.33
C ILE A 190 18.08 2.34 -13.94
N ALA A 191 17.09 3.16 -13.56
CA ALA A 191 16.92 4.52 -14.07
C ALA A 191 17.88 5.56 -13.46
N LEU A 192 18.72 5.17 -12.49
CA LEU A 192 19.83 6.00 -12.01
C LEU A 192 21.06 5.94 -12.92
N LEU A 193 21.15 4.93 -13.78
CA LEU A 193 22.28 4.73 -14.70
C LEU A 193 22.37 5.87 -15.75
N PRO A 194 23.58 6.21 -16.22
CA PRO A 194 23.77 7.28 -17.19
C PRO A 194 23.26 6.86 -18.58
N GLY A 195 22.38 7.65 -19.19
CA GLY A 195 21.90 7.43 -20.57
C GLY A 195 22.94 7.66 -21.68
N LYS A 196 24.23 7.77 -21.34
CA LYS A 196 25.39 7.98 -22.20
C LYS A 196 26.63 7.34 -21.55
N ALA A 197 27.68 7.11 -22.34
CA ALA A 197 28.97 6.72 -21.78
C ALA A 197 29.62 7.90 -21.03
N VAL A 198 30.19 7.65 -19.84
CA VAL A 198 30.66 8.67 -18.89
C VAL A 198 32.11 8.44 -18.44
N LYS A 199 32.79 9.50 -18.01
CA LYS A 199 34.10 9.46 -17.33
C LYS A 199 33.98 9.51 -15.79
N PRO A 200 34.96 8.99 -15.03
CA PRO A 200 35.02 9.22 -13.58
C PRO A 200 35.02 10.72 -13.24
N GLY A 201 34.29 11.10 -12.20
CA GLY A 201 34.01 12.48 -11.81
C GLY A 201 32.87 13.15 -12.60
N GLU A 202 32.38 12.54 -13.68
CA GLU A 202 31.25 13.08 -14.46
C GLU A 202 29.92 12.91 -13.71
N THR A 203 29.05 13.91 -13.85
CA THR A 203 27.74 13.97 -13.19
C THR A 203 26.60 14.10 -14.20
N TRP A 204 25.46 13.51 -13.86
CA TRP A 204 24.21 13.66 -14.60
C TRP A 204 23.04 13.80 -13.65
N ASN A 205 21.95 14.37 -14.14
CA ASN A 205 20.65 14.26 -13.49
C ASN A 205 19.84 13.24 -14.30
N PRO A 206 19.30 12.17 -13.66
CA PRO A 206 18.29 11.32 -14.28
C PRO A 206 17.04 12.10 -14.70
N ASP A 207 16.19 11.48 -15.52
CA ASP A 207 14.95 12.11 -15.99
C ASP A 207 13.99 12.47 -14.85
N TYR A 208 13.12 13.45 -15.09
CA TYR A 208 12.19 13.99 -14.08
C TYR A 208 11.19 12.97 -13.49
N TRP A 209 10.97 11.83 -14.16
CA TRP A 209 10.10 10.75 -13.67
C TRP A 209 10.82 9.79 -12.71
N VAL A 210 12.14 9.82 -12.65
CA VAL A 210 12.95 8.84 -11.92
C VAL A 210 12.82 9.00 -10.41
N LEU A 211 13.01 10.20 -9.86
CA LEU A 211 12.92 10.38 -8.40
C LEU A 211 11.50 10.13 -7.86
N PRO A 212 10.40 10.63 -8.47
CA PRO A 212 9.03 10.35 -8.01
C PRO A 212 8.70 8.85 -8.02
N MET A 213 9.15 8.10 -9.04
CA MET A 213 9.04 6.64 -9.11
C MET A 213 9.92 5.94 -8.05
N PHE A 214 11.10 6.49 -7.76
CA PHE A 214 12.06 5.91 -6.80
C PHE A 214 11.61 6.05 -5.35
N VAL A 215 10.93 7.15 -4.99
CA VAL A 215 10.43 7.41 -3.61
C VAL A 215 8.91 7.26 -3.45
N ALA A 216 8.19 6.86 -4.51
CA ALA A 216 6.75 6.64 -4.54
C ALA A 216 5.90 7.86 -4.11
N VAL A 217 6.11 9.01 -4.74
CA VAL A 217 5.37 10.27 -4.45
C VAL A 217 4.49 10.68 -5.63
N GLU A 218 3.16 10.77 -5.40
CA GLU A 218 2.17 11.06 -6.44
C GLU A 218 2.19 12.52 -6.94
N ALA A 219 2.33 13.48 -6.02
CA ALA A 219 2.12 14.90 -6.30
C ALA A 219 3.39 15.70 -6.02
N VAL A 220 4.25 15.82 -7.03
CA VAL A 220 5.55 16.53 -6.93
C VAL A 220 5.34 18.04 -6.97
N VAL A 221 5.90 18.76 -6.00
CA VAL A 221 5.98 20.24 -5.98
C VAL A 221 7.33 20.68 -6.53
N ASP A 222 8.42 20.12 -6.02
CA ASP A 222 9.78 20.31 -6.53
C ASP A 222 10.64 19.07 -6.29
N GLN A 223 11.70 18.93 -7.08
CA GLN A 223 12.63 17.81 -6.99
C GLN A 223 14.02 18.16 -7.52
N LYS A 224 15.02 17.43 -7.03
CA LYS A 224 16.37 17.36 -7.58
C LYS A 224 16.92 15.94 -7.39
N LEU A 225 17.52 15.37 -8.42
CA LEU A 225 18.29 14.13 -8.35
C LEU A 225 19.58 14.30 -9.15
N THR A 226 20.72 14.00 -8.55
CA THR A 226 22.03 14.05 -9.21
C THR A 226 22.80 12.77 -8.91
N CYS A 227 23.43 12.21 -9.94
CA CYS A 227 24.28 11.03 -9.88
C CYS A 227 25.71 11.40 -10.33
N THR A 228 26.71 10.72 -9.76
CA THR A 228 28.14 10.92 -10.06
C THR A 228 28.79 9.57 -10.30
N PHE A 229 29.52 9.41 -11.39
CA PHE A 229 30.37 8.22 -11.57
C PHE A 229 31.67 8.44 -10.78
N VAL A 230 31.82 7.73 -9.65
CA VAL A 230 32.92 7.94 -8.69
C VAL A 230 34.24 7.36 -9.21
N GLY A 231 34.19 6.28 -9.99
CA GLY A 231 35.36 5.58 -10.51
C GLY A 231 35.25 4.06 -10.36
N ILE A 232 36.36 3.35 -10.55
CA ILE A 232 36.39 1.88 -10.62
C ILE A 232 37.33 1.28 -9.56
N THR A 233 36.85 0.24 -8.89
CA THR A 233 37.65 -0.64 -8.02
C THR A 233 37.59 -2.06 -8.58
N GLY A 234 38.68 -2.47 -9.25
CA GLY A 234 38.75 -3.78 -9.91
C GLY A 234 37.76 -3.91 -11.07
N ASN A 235 36.67 -4.65 -10.86
CA ASN A 235 35.60 -4.87 -11.85
C ASN A 235 34.32 -4.07 -11.53
N MET A 236 34.30 -3.32 -10.42
CA MET A 236 33.11 -2.57 -9.97
C MET A 236 33.24 -1.09 -10.32
N ALA A 237 32.33 -0.58 -11.13
CA ALA A 237 32.12 0.86 -11.37
C ALA A 237 31.15 1.39 -10.32
N ARG A 238 31.60 2.34 -9.49
CA ARG A 238 30.78 2.94 -8.42
C ARG A 238 30.11 4.22 -8.89
N ILE A 239 28.80 4.30 -8.71
CA ILE A 239 28.01 5.53 -8.91
C ILE A 239 27.46 5.95 -7.55
N SER A 240 27.67 7.20 -7.15
CA SER A 240 26.98 7.81 -6.01
C SER A 240 25.78 8.63 -6.51
N PHE A 241 24.75 8.75 -5.67
CA PHE A 241 23.56 9.53 -5.99
C PHE A 241 23.04 10.27 -4.76
N GLU A 242 22.49 11.47 -4.97
CA GLU A 242 21.84 12.29 -3.95
C GLU A 242 20.62 12.99 -4.55
N GLY A 243 19.54 13.08 -3.78
CA GLY A 243 18.31 13.73 -4.23
C GLY A 243 17.40 14.21 -3.12
N GLU A 244 16.53 15.16 -3.46
CA GLU A 244 15.51 15.72 -2.59
C GLU A 244 14.21 15.90 -3.39
N LEU A 245 13.08 15.60 -2.78
CA LEU A 245 11.75 15.80 -3.36
C LEU A 245 10.80 16.34 -2.31
N ASN A 246 10.08 17.41 -2.64
CA ASN A 246 8.99 17.95 -1.85
C ASN A 246 7.68 17.75 -2.62
N GLY A 247 6.62 17.25 -1.97
CA GLY A 247 5.39 16.84 -2.64
C GLY A 247 4.30 16.36 -1.66
N ALA A 248 3.44 15.45 -2.11
CA ALA A 248 2.48 14.76 -1.26
C ALA A 248 2.27 13.28 -1.63
N ILE A 249 1.95 12.47 -0.62
CA ILE A 249 1.52 11.06 -0.72
C ILE A 249 0.12 11.00 -0.12
N GLU A 250 -0.88 10.53 -0.86
CA GLU A 250 -2.29 10.44 -0.43
C GLU A 250 -2.83 11.79 0.09
N GLY A 251 -2.37 12.90 -0.49
CA GLY A 251 -2.67 14.26 -0.03
C GLY A 251 -1.97 14.70 1.26
N ALA A 252 -1.13 13.87 1.89
CA ALA A 252 -0.28 14.25 3.01
C ALA A 252 1.03 14.89 2.52
N THR A 253 1.31 16.13 2.94
CA THR A 253 2.56 16.83 2.61
C THR A 253 3.77 16.00 3.02
N THR A 254 4.63 15.71 2.05
CA THR A 254 5.76 14.78 2.19
C THR A 254 7.03 15.43 1.67
N LYS A 255 8.11 15.31 2.44
CA LYS A 255 9.48 15.61 2.01
C LYS A 255 10.31 14.34 2.10
N VAL A 256 11.01 14.01 1.02
CA VAL A 256 11.96 12.89 0.95
C VAL A 256 13.34 13.40 0.58
N THR A 257 14.38 12.86 1.23
CA THR A 257 15.79 13.13 0.89
C THR A 257 16.52 11.80 0.79
N ILE A 258 17.14 11.50 -0.35
CA ILE A 258 17.87 10.25 -0.60
C ILE A 258 19.36 10.52 -0.80
N SER A 259 20.19 9.58 -0.37
CA SER A 259 21.62 9.52 -0.73
C SER A 259 22.10 8.07 -0.75
N GLY A 260 23.07 7.74 -1.60
CA GLY A 260 23.55 6.37 -1.68
C GLY A 260 24.65 6.12 -2.70
N ASN A 261 25.01 4.85 -2.82
CA ASN A 261 25.94 4.33 -3.81
C ASN A 261 25.35 3.05 -4.43
N LEU A 262 25.56 2.87 -5.74
CA LEU A 262 25.37 1.61 -6.44
C LEU A 262 26.69 1.19 -7.11
N ASP A 263 27.00 -0.10 -7.03
CA ASP A 263 28.17 -0.72 -7.64
C ASP A 263 27.71 -1.57 -8.83
N TYR A 264 28.11 -1.16 -10.03
CA TYR A 264 27.82 -1.82 -11.30
C TYR A 264 28.98 -2.74 -11.69
N ASP A 265 28.68 -4.01 -11.97
CA ASP A 265 29.66 -5.02 -12.38
C ASP A 265 29.92 -4.89 -13.90
N LEU A 266 31.16 -4.57 -14.27
CA LEU A 266 31.57 -4.34 -15.66
C LEU A 266 31.61 -5.63 -16.51
N THR A 267 31.76 -6.79 -15.86
CA THR A 267 31.79 -8.12 -16.50
C THR A 267 30.38 -8.67 -16.71
N SER A 268 29.51 -8.60 -15.71
CA SER A 268 28.11 -9.03 -15.86
C SER A 268 27.22 -7.97 -16.49
N LYS A 269 27.67 -6.72 -16.60
CA LYS A 269 26.88 -5.58 -17.08
C LYS A 269 25.55 -5.46 -16.34
N SER A 270 25.63 -5.21 -15.03
CA SER A 270 24.46 -5.05 -14.17
C SER A 270 24.82 -4.41 -12.83
N ILE A 271 23.85 -3.70 -12.24
CA ILE A 271 23.89 -3.26 -10.84
C ILE A 271 23.98 -4.51 -9.94
N ALA A 272 25.04 -4.59 -9.12
CA ALA A 272 25.35 -5.77 -8.33
C ALA A 272 25.19 -5.54 -6.81
N GLU A 273 25.59 -4.40 -6.28
CA GLU A 273 25.38 -4.04 -4.87
C GLU A 273 24.89 -2.59 -4.74
N VAL A 274 24.03 -2.30 -3.75
CA VAL A 274 23.49 -0.94 -3.49
C VAL A 274 23.45 -0.68 -1.98
N GLU A 275 23.97 0.47 -1.57
CA GLU A 275 23.70 1.07 -0.26
C GLU A 275 22.94 2.39 -0.46
N LEU A 276 21.67 2.42 -0.06
CA LEU A 276 20.80 3.60 -0.11
C LEU A 276 20.49 4.07 1.32
N SER A 277 20.31 5.37 1.51
CA SER A 277 19.69 6.00 2.67
C SER A 277 18.56 6.94 2.20
N GLN A 278 17.41 6.95 2.88
CA GLN A 278 16.25 7.80 2.54
C GLN A 278 15.61 8.36 3.81
N VAL A 279 15.67 9.68 4.02
CA VAL A 279 14.90 10.37 5.07
C VAL A 279 13.51 10.69 4.51
N GLU A 280 12.44 10.42 5.26
CA GLU A 280 11.09 10.90 4.94
C GLU A 280 10.51 11.67 6.13
N LYS A 281 9.92 12.81 5.84
CA LYS A 281 9.08 13.58 6.77
C LYS A 281 7.72 13.80 6.13
N ARG A 282 6.66 13.25 6.73
CA ARG A 282 5.28 13.30 6.23
C ARG A 282 4.34 13.88 7.28
N SER A 283 3.42 14.75 6.88
CA SER A 283 2.36 15.26 7.75
C SER A 283 1.31 14.18 8.05
N ILE A 284 0.54 14.33 9.13
CA ILE A 284 -0.66 13.52 9.34
C ILE A 284 -1.67 13.81 8.22
N GLY A 285 -2.06 12.78 7.47
CA GLY A 285 -2.95 12.86 6.31
C GLY A 285 -4.43 12.60 6.63
N ALA A 286 -5.24 12.50 5.58
CA ALA A 286 -6.66 12.15 5.70
C ALA A 286 -6.91 10.65 5.96
N ILE A 287 -5.93 9.80 5.64
CA ILE A 287 -5.99 8.35 5.84
C ILE A 287 -4.79 7.77 6.58
N SER A 288 -3.61 8.38 6.45
CA SER A 288 -2.35 7.85 6.96
C SER A 288 -1.68 8.79 7.99
N PRO A 289 -0.87 8.27 8.93
CA PRO A 289 -0.17 9.05 9.94
C PRO A 289 0.99 9.83 9.33
N GLY A 290 1.45 10.82 10.08
CA GLY A 290 2.69 11.51 9.78
C GLY A 290 3.89 10.64 10.11
N LEU A 291 5.03 10.93 9.51
CA LEU A 291 6.27 10.19 9.70
C LEU A 291 7.43 11.17 9.94
N ASP A 292 8.36 10.79 10.81
CA ASP A 292 9.70 11.37 10.84
C ASP A 292 10.70 10.21 11.00
N ILE A 293 11.20 9.74 9.86
CA ILE A 293 11.86 8.43 9.73
C ILE A 293 13.15 8.53 8.93
N THR A 294 13.98 7.49 8.99
CA THR A 294 15.06 7.31 8.03
C THR A 294 15.21 5.84 7.65
N ALA A 295 15.48 5.62 6.38
CA ALA A 295 15.72 4.36 5.68
C ALA A 295 17.18 4.11 5.37
N ARG A 296 17.60 2.84 5.39
CA ARG A 296 18.78 2.32 4.70
C ARG A 296 18.52 0.95 4.13
N LEU A 297 18.77 0.81 2.83
CA LEU A 297 18.79 -0.47 2.11
C LEU A 297 20.24 -0.92 1.95
N ARG A 298 20.48 -2.21 2.20
CA ARG A 298 21.61 -2.96 1.64
C ARG A 298 21.07 -4.02 0.71
N LEU A 299 21.26 -3.84 -0.59
CA LEU A 299 20.80 -4.78 -1.63
C LEU A 299 22.00 -5.41 -2.34
N ARG A 300 21.88 -6.70 -2.65
CA ARG A 300 22.79 -7.45 -3.53
C ARG A 300 21.99 -8.16 -4.61
N ARG A 301 22.46 -8.09 -5.85
CA ARG A 301 21.87 -8.66 -7.05
C ARG A 301 22.97 -9.38 -7.84
N ARG A 302 22.72 -10.63 -8.26
CA ARG A 302 23.67 -11.44 -9.04
C ARG A 302 22.93 -12.33 -10.04
N PRO A 303 23.48 -12.66 -11.22
CA PRO A 303 22.88 -13.65 -12.11
C PRO A 303 22.57 -14.98 -11.38
N ALA A 304 21.34 -15.49 -11.54
CA ALA A 304 20.87 -16.67 -10.83
C ALA A 304 21.32 -17.96 -11.54
N GLN A 305 21.95 -18.88 -10.79
CA GLN A 305 22.29 -20.22 -11.29
C GLN A 305 21.05 -21.11 -11.49
N ILE A 306 20.01 -20.89 -10.69
CA ILE A 306 18.72 -21.58 -10.78
C ILE A 306 17.65 -20.53 -11.08
N PRO A 307 17.08 -20.45 -12.30
CA PRO A 307 16.09 -19.44 -12.69
C PRO A 307 14.75 -19.48 -11.93
N GLY A 308 14.40 -20.60 -11.30
CA GLY A 308 13.09 -20.78 -10.65
C GLY A 308 11.90 -20.54 -11.60
N ARG A 309 10.74 -20.17 -11.04
CA ARG A 309 9.52 -19.97 -11.85
C ARG A 309 9.64 -18.83 -12.86
N VAL A 310 10.39 -17.77 -12.55
CA VAL A 310 10.63 -16.64 -13.48
C VAL A 310 11.50 -17.01 -14.68
N GLY A 311 12.14 -18.19 -14.68
CA GLY A 311 12.77 -18.76 -15.87
C GLY A 311 11.79 -19.44 -16.84
N GLU A 312 10.63 -19.91 -16.37
CA GLU A 312 9.71 -20.73 -17.17
C GLU A 312 8.80 -19.89 -18.07
N THR A 313 8.79 -20.21 -19.37
CA THR A 313 7.99 -19.51 -20.40
C THR A 313 6.53 -19.30 -19.98
N LYS A 314 5.86 -20.31 -19.42
CA LYS A 314 4.44 -20.23 -19.04
C LYS A 314 4.12 -19.07 -18.07
N TYR A 315 5.03 -18.78 -17.13
CA TYR A 315 4.85 -17.69 -16.16
C TYR A 315 5.29 -16.34 -16.72
N VAL A 316 6.28 -16.34 -17.62
CA VAL A 316 6.72 -15.14 -18.34
C VAL A 316 5.65 -14.64 -19.31
N ASP A 317 5.00 -15.56 -20.03
CA ASP A 317 3.88 -15.27 -20.93
C ASP A 317 2.70 -14.71 -20.12
N GLU A 318 2.31 -15.37 -19.03
CA GLU A 318 1.27 -14.90 -18.10
C GLU A 318 1.58 -13.50 -17.54
N ALA A 319 2.81 -13.28 -17.09
CA ALA A 319 3.27 -11.98 -16.59
C ALA A 319 3.45 -10.91 -17.68
N THR A 320 3.40 -11.26 -18.97
CA THR A 320 3.45 -10.31 -20.08
C THR A 320 2.06 -9.72 -20.38
N VAL A 321 0.99 -10.46 -20.12
CA VAL A 321 -0.40 -9.96 -20.22
C VAL A 321 -0.61 -8.79 -19.23
N LEU A 322 -1.45 -7.81 -19.57
CA LEU A 322 -1.84 -6.75 -18.63
C LEU A 322 -2.74 -7.31 -17.52
N PRO A 323 -2.67 -6.79 -16.28
CA PRO A 323 -3.39 -7.38 -15.15
C PRO A 323 -4.90 -7.27 -15.34
N THR A 324 -5.61 -8.33 -14.97
CA THR A 324 -7.07 -8.28 -14.85
C THR A 324 -7.49 -7.37 -13.70
N THR A 325 -8.68 -6.77 -13.78
CA THR A 325 -9.25 -5.95 -12.69
C THR A 325 -9.22 -6.68 -11.35
N ARG A 326 -9.36 -8.01 -11.33
CA ARG A 326 -9.32 -8.85 -10.12
C ARG A 326 -7.92 -8.94 -9.48
N GLN A 327 -6.85 -8.99 -10.27
CA GLN A 327 -5.46 -8.94 -9.76
C GLN A 327 -5.12 -7.55 -9.20
N MET A 328 -5.84 -6.51 -9.66
CA MET A 328 -5.68 -5.14 -9.18
C MET A 328 -6.55 -4.81 -7.96
N ARG A 329 -7.53 -5.65 -7.58
CA ARG A 329 -8.27 -5.48 -6.32
C ARG A 329 -7.39 -5.86 -5.11
N VAL A 330 -7.61 -5.15 -4.01
CA VAL A 330 -7.04 -5.46 -2.69
C VAL A 330 -8.04 -6.33 -1.92
N ARG A 331 -7.53 -7.29 -1.15
CA ARG A 331 -8.30 -8.18 -0.29
C ARG A 331 -8.35 -7.63 1.14
N PHE A 332 -9.55 -7.51 1.69
CA PHE A 332 -9.78 -7.35 3.12
C PHE A 332 -10.57 -8.55 3.66
N ASP A 333 -10.16 -9.09 4.80
CA ASP A 333 -10.79 -10.23 5.48
C ASP A 333 -11.18 -9.82 6.91
N ALA A 334 -12.45 -9.47 7.10
CA ALA A 334 -12.96 -8.98 8.39
C ALA A 334 -13.10 -10.11 9.43
N PRO A 335 -12.85 -9.85 10.73
CA PRO A 335 -12.95 -10.84 11.80
C PRO A 335 -14.26 -11.64 11.84
N TRP A 336 -15.41 -11.03 11.48
CA TRP A 336 -16.73 -11.66 11.43
C TRP A 336 -17.00 -12.53 10.17
N GLY A 337 -15.95 -12.88 9.41
CA GLY A 337 -16.03 -13.75 8.24
C GLY A 337 -16.60 -13.06 7.01
N LEU A 338 -16.17 -11.84 6.72
CA LEU A 338 -16.56 -11.07 5.54
C LEU A 338 -15.31 -10.74 4.72
N THR A 339 -15.22 -11.24 3.49
CA THR A 339 -14.09 -11.00 2.59
C THR A 339 -14.51 -10.02 1.50
N ILE A 340 -13.73 -8.97 1.26
CA ILE A 340 -14.04 -7.90 0.30
C ILE A 340 -12.87 -7.73 -0.67
N LEU A 341 -13.16 -7.68 -1.97
CA LEU A 341 -12.21 -7.33 -3.03
C LEU A 341 -12.46 -5.89 -3.53
N HIS A 342 -11.78 -4.91 -2.94
CA HIS A 342 -11.98 -3.48 -3.21
C HIS A 342 -10.90 -2.88 -4.14
N GLY A 343 -11.15 -1.68 -4.67
CA GLY A 343 -10.13 -0.94 -5.43
C GLY A 343 -8.99 -0.44 -4.54
N ARG A 344 -7.80 -0.23 -5.12
CA ARG A 344 -6.59 0.25 -4.41
C ARG A 344 -6.77 1.63 -3.77
N LEU A 345 -7.59 2.48 -4.38
CA LEU A 345 -7.98 3.79 -3.87
C LEU A 345 -8.91 3.74 -2.62
N TRP A 346 -9.19 2.57 -2.07
CA TRP A 346 -9.93 2.39 -0.81
C TRP A 346 -8.98 1.87 0.26
N HIS A 347 -8.72 2.69 1.27
CA HIS A 347 -7.70 2.47 2.28
C HIS A 347 -8.39 2.17 3.62
N LEU A 348 -7.94 1.12 4.34
CA LEU A 348 -8.52 0.73 5.63
C LEU A 348 -8.05 1.70 6.72
N TYR A 349 -8.95 2.57 7.16
CA TYR A 349 -8.67 3.64 8.12
C TYR A 349 -8.92 3.23 9.59
N HIS A 350 -9.86 2.33 9.83
CA HIS A 350 -10.10 1.80 11.18
C HIS A 350 -10.73 0.40 11.15
N GLU A 351 -10.47 -0.40 12.18
CA GLU A 351 -10.94 -1.78 12.32
C GLU A 351 -11.22 -2.09 13.80
N THR A 352 -12.41 -2.63 14.09
CA THR A 352 -12.81 -3.25 15.36
C THR A 352 -13.62 -4.52 15.03
N PRO A 353 -13.88 -5.44 15.98
CA PRO A 353 -14.76 -6.59 15.75
C PRO A 353 -16.23 -6.26 15.37
N GLN A 354 -16.62 -4.98 15.35
CA GLN A 354 -17.97 -4.49 15.05
C GLN A 354 -18.01 -3.48 13.90
N VAL A 355 -16.87 -2.93 13.45
CA VAL A 355 -16.83 -2.01 12.30
C VAL A 355 -15.47 -2.05 11.59
N ALA A 356 -15.50 -2.07 10.26
CA ALA A 356 -14.37 -1.67 9.42
C ALA A 356 -14.72 -0.33 8.75
N ILE A 357 -13.79 0.62 8.76
CA ILE A 357 -13.95 1.94 8.16
C ILE A 357 -12.90 2.10 7.07
N PHE A 358 -13.36 2.22 5.83
CA PHE A 358 -12.54 2.54 4.68
C PHE A 358 -12.68 4.00 4.30
N ARG A 359 -11.63 4.59 3.74
CA ARG A 359 -11.66 5.92 3.13
C ARG A 359 -11.20 5.83 1.68
N LYS A 360 -11.92 6.51 0.79
CA LYS A 360 -11.54 6.60 -0.62
C LYS A 360 -10.73 7.87 -0.85
N MET A 361 -9.47 7.74 -1.22
CA MET A 361 -8.66 8.86 -1.70
C MET A 361 -8.63 8.89 -3.23
N LYS A 362 -8.58 10.08 -3.82
CA LYS A 362 -8.29 10.26 -5.24
C LYS A 362 -7.79 11.68 -5.51
N ASP A 363 -6.61 11.80 -6.14
CA ASP A 363 -5.96 13.07 -6.45
C ASP A 363 -5.69 13.89 -5.16
N GLY A 364 -5.14 13.23 -4.13
CA GLY A 364 -4.95 13.79 -2.77
C GLY A 364 -6.23 14.12 -1.98
N GLN A 365 -7.42 13.95 -2.57
CA GLN A 365 -8.70 14.34 -1.97
C GLN A 365 -9.45 13.14 -1.36
N LEU A 366 -10.01 13.31 -0.16
CA LEU A 366 -10.96 12.37 0.43
C LEU A 366 -12.32 12.47 -0.30
N ILE A 367 -12.72 11.39 -0.96
CA ILE A 367 -13.93 11.34 -1.81
C ILE A 367 -15.13 10.80 -1.02
N ALA A 368 -14.91 9.75 -0.22
CA ALA A 368 -15.94 9.11 0.59
C ALA A 368 -15.34 8.34 1.77
N GLN A 369 -16.14 8.08 2.79
CA GLN A 369 -15.85 7.09 3.83
C GLN A 369 -16.91 5.97 3.77
N CYS A 370 -16.49 4.71 3.85
CA CYS A 370 -17.38 3.55 3.94
C CYS A 370 -17.24 2.89 5.31
N ASN A 371 -18.31 2.90 6.11
CA ASN A 371 -18.40 2.10 7.34
C ASN A 371 -19.05 0.75 6.99
N ILE A 372 -18.55 -0.35 7.57
CA ILE A 372 -19.00 -1.73 7.31
C ILE A 372 -19.16 -2.45 8.65
N SER A 373 -20.35 -2.98 8.93
CA SER A 373 -20.63 -3.64 10.21
C SER A 373 -21.48 -4.90 10.04
N PRO A 374 -21.20 -5.97 10.81
CA PRO A 374 -22.08 -7.14 10.86
C PRO A 374 -23.46 -6.74 11.40
N LEU A 375 -24.50 -7.44 10.94
CA LEU A 375 -25.84 -7.37 11.51
C LEU A 375 -26.18 -8.72 12.17
N PRO A 376 -27.12 -8.76 13.14
CA PRO A 376 -27.61 -10.03 13.68
C PRO A 376 -28.14 -10.93 12.55
N ASN A 377 -27.84 -12.23 12.60
CA ASN A 377 -28.30 -13.16 11.58
C ASN A 377 -29.84 -13.24 11.57
N ALA A 378 -30.43 -13.12 10.38
CA ALA A 378 -31.80 -13.48 10.11
C ALA A 378 -31.97 -15.01 10.02
N GLN A 379 -33.22 -15.48 9.84
CA GLN A 379 -33.47 -16.88 9.49
C GLN A 379 -32.96 -17.19 8.07
N PRO A 380 -32.58 -18.45 7.74
CA PRO A 380 -32.20 -18.83 6.39
C PRO A 380 -33.28 -18.49 5.36
N GLY A 381 -32.87 -17.88 4.24
CA GLY A 381 -33.78 -17.35 3.22
C GLY A 381 -34.48 -16.03 3.58
N SER A 382 -34.16 -15.42 4.72
CA SER A 382 -34.70 -14.13 5.17
C SER A 382 -33.60 -13.10 5.43
N HIS A 383 -33.98 -11.85 5.65
CA HIS A 383 -33.12 -10.69 5.93
C HIS A 383 -33.89 -9.66 6.77
N LEU A 384 -33.20 -8.62 7.26
CA LEU A 384 -33.85 -7.46 7.87
C LEU A 384 -34.86 -6.83 6.87
N PRO A 385 -36.13 -6.58 7.25
CA PRO A 385 -37.12 -6.01 6.35
C PRO A 385 -36.72 -4.62 5.83
N GLU A 386 -36.98 -4.35 4.55
CA GLU A 386 -36.63 -3.08 3.90
C GLU A 386 -37.17 -1.85 4.64
N ALA A 387 -38.43 -1.91 5.08
CA ALA A 387 -39.09 -0.84 5.82
C ALA A 387 -38.53 -0.64 7.25
N GLU A 388 -37.97 -1.70 7.87
CA GLU A 388 -37.30 -1.62 9.17
C GLU A 388 -35.93 -0.95 9.00
N PHE A 389 -35.16 -1.37 7.99
CA PHE A 389 -33.90 -0.73 7.61
C PHE A 389 -34.07 0.75 7.23
N GLU A 390 -35.12 1.11 6.48
CA GLU A 390 -35.47 2.53 6.22
C GLU A 390 -35.79 3.32 7.49
N SER A 391 -36.48 2.69 8.45
CA SER A 391 -36.82 3.32 9.74
C SER A 391 -35.57 3.55 10.59
N ASP A 392 -34.66 2.58 10.63
CA ASP A 392 -33.38 2.69 11.33
C ASP A 392 -32.49 3.76 10.71
N ILE A 393 -32.42 3.86 9.37
CA ILE A 393 -31.71 4.94 8.67
C ILE A 393 -32.26 6.32 9.06
N ARG A 394 -33.59 6.50 9.09
CA ARG A 394 -34.21 7.77 9.50
C ARG A 394 -33.94 8.09 10.98
N THR A 395 -33.95 7.07 11.84
CA THR A 395 -33.66 7.20 13.28
C THR A 395 -32.20 7.58 13.52
N ALA A 396 -31.27 6.94 12.82
CA ALA A 396 -29.83 7.15 12.93
C ALA A 396 -29.35 8.50 12.36
N LEU A 397 -30.04 9.02 11.33
CA LEU A 397 -29.78 10.35 10.77
C LEU A 397 -30.47 11.46 11.58
N GLY A 398 -31.64 11.21 12.16
CA GLY A 398 -32.37 12.15 12.99
C GLY A 398 -32.56 13.52 12.33
N GLU A 399 -32.22 14.60 13.04
CA GLU A 399 -32.30 15.98 12.54
C GLU A 399 -31.44 16.28 11.31
N ARG A 400 -30.49 15.40 10.94
CA ARG A 400 -29.68 15.55 9.72
C ARG A 400 -30.47 15.17 8.46
N PHE A 401 -31.43 14.25 8.57
CA PHE A 401 -32.22 13.70 7.45
C PHE A 401 -33.05 14.77 6.74
N ARG A 402 -33.10 14.74 5.40
CA ARG A 402 -34.02 15.57 4.59
C ARG A 402 -34.84 14.72 3.64
N THR A 403 -34.20 13.89 2.82
CA THR A 403 -34.86 13.10 1.78
C THR A 403 -34.24 11.71 1.64
N MET A 404 -34.99 10.79 1.03
CA MET A 404 -34.54 9.44 0.68
C MET A 404 -34.85 9.18 -0.80
N PRO A 405 -34.14 9.87 -1.73
CA PRO A 405 -34.57 9.99 -3.12
C PRO A 405 -34.48 8.70 -3.95
N LYS A 406 -33.74 7.69 -3.50
CA LYS A 406 -33.62 6.42 -4.22
C LYS A 406 -33.58 5.23 -3.27
N LYS A 407 -34.36 4.19 -3.59
CA LYS A 407 -34.43 2.92 -2.88
C LYS A 407 -34.58 1.82 -3.93
N GLU A 408 -33.74 0.80 -3.88
CA GLU A 408 -33.67 -0.22 -4.94
C GLU A 408 -33.10 -1.55 -4.42
N VAL A 409 -33.68 -2.68 -4.83
CA VAL A 409 -33.01 -3.98 -4.74
C VAL A 409 -32.09 -4.09 -5.95
N ILE A 410 -30.79 -4.25 -5.72
CA ILE A 410 -29.79 -4.47 -6.75
C ILE A 410 -29.82 -5.96 -7.15
N PRO A 411 -30.00 -6.30 -8.44
CA PRO A 411 -29.89 -7.70 -8.90
C PRO A 411 -28.50 -8.26 -8.60
N ALA A 412 -28.43 -9.31 -7.78
CA ALA A 412 -27.17 -9.87 -7.30
C ALA A 412 -27.05 -11.37 -7.61
N ALA A 413 -25.83 -11.81 -7.97
CA ALA A 413 -25.53 -13.22 -8.21
C ALA A 413 -25.62 -14.07 -6.94
N ASN A 414 -25.68 -15.40 -7.14
CA ASN A 414 -25.62 -16.44 -6.10
C ASN A 414 -26.76 -16.41 -5.06
N GLY A 415 -27.85 -15.68 -5.32
CA GLY A 415 -28.97 -15.56 -4.40
C GLY A 415 -28.66 -14.71 -3.16
N ARG A 416 -27.75 -13.73 -3.29
CA ARG A 416 -27.61 -12.63 -2.33
C ARG A 416 -28.80 -11.68 -2.44
N PHE A 417 -29.22 -11.11 -1.32
CA PHE A 417 -30.08 -9.94 -1.29
C PHE A 417 -29.19 -8.71 -1.08
N VAL A 418 -29.42 -7.66 -1.89
CA VAL A 418 -28.68 -6.40 -1.83
C VAL A 418 -29.68 -5.26 -1.98
N TYR A 419 -29.99 -4.57 -0.88
CA TYR A 419 -30.90 -3.43 -0.88
C TYR A 419 -30.13 -2.14 -0.65
N ARG A 420 -30.28 -1.19 -1.58
CA ARG A 420 -29.53 0.07 -1.63
C ARG A 420 -30.49 1.24 -1.40
N VAL A 421 -30.15 2.09 -0.43
CA VAL A 421 -30.93 3.26 -0.03
C VAL A 421 -30.04 4.50 -0.05
N VAL A 422 -30.39 5.48 -0.90
CA VAL A 422 -29.76 6.80 -0.89
C VAL A 422 -30.59 7.72 0.00
N ALA A 423 -29.95 8.30 1.00
CA ALA A 423 -30.47 9.36 1.84
C ALA A 423 -29.63 10.65 1.66
N GLN A 424 -30.27 11.80 1.78
CA GLN A 424 -29.60 13.10 1.71
C GLN A 424 -30.01 13.99 2.89
N GLY A 425 -29.11 14.90 3.26
CA GLY A 425 -29.36 15.81 4.36
C GLY A 425 -28.22 16.80 4.61
N ILE A 426 -28.21 17.37 5.81
CA ILE A 426 -27.30 18.47 6.17
C ILE A 426 -26.68 18.17 7.54
N GLN A 427 -25.36 18.38 7.66
CA GLN A 427 -24.62 18.28 8.92
C GLN A 427 -23.57 19.39 8.96
N LYS A 428 -23.60 20.25 10.00
CA LYS A 428 -22.72 21.43 10.13
C LYS A 428 -22.70 22.28 8.84
N GLU A 429 -23.89 22.63 8.35
CA GLU A 429 -24.13 23.41 7.11
C GLU A 429 -23.71 22.72 5.79
N GLN A 430 -22.89 21.66 5.84
CA GLN A 430 -22.47 20.86 4.70
C GLN A 430 -23.60 19.92 4.23
N ALA A 431 -23.84 19.87 2.91
CA ALA A 431 -24.83 18.99 2.30
C ALA A 431 -24.26 17.59 2.06
N LEU A 432 -24.72 16.60 2.82
CA LEU A 432 -24.19 15.24 2.78
C LEU A 432 -25.14 14.26 2.09
N THR A 433 -24.54 13.34 1.33
CA THR A 433 -25.23 12.18 0.77
C THR A 433 -24.73 10.93 1.50
N TRP A 434 -25.66 10.07 1.87
CA TRP A 434 -25.41 8.78 2.50
C TRP A 434 -26.00 7.67 1.62
N ILE A 435 -25.19 6.68 1.29
CA ILE A 435 -25.64 5.50 0.54
C ILE A 435 -25.49 4.30 1.45
N TYR A 436 -26.64 3.78 1.87
CA TYR A 436 -26.77 2.61 2.72
C TYR A 436 -26.96 1.36 1.87
N PHE A 437 -26.33 0.27 2.29
CA PHE A 437 -26.60 -1.06 1.78
C PHE A 437 -26.93 -2.01 2.92
N LEU A 438 -27.99 -2.80 2.73
CA LEU A 438 -28.24 -4.04 3.46
C LEU A 438 -27.86 -5.19 2.52
N VAL A 439 -26.88 -6.00 2.92
CA VAL A 439 -26.42 -7.17 2.16
C VAL A 439 -26.65 -8.42 2.98
N ALA A 440 -27.38 -9.39 2.43
CA ALA A 440 -27.67 -10.67 3.08
C ALA A 440 -27.43 -11.86 2.15
N GLU A 441 -27.09 -13.01 2.71
CA GLU A 441 -26.97 -14.29 1.98
C GLU A 441 -28.01 -15.32 2.42
N ARG A 442 -28.13 -16.41 1.64
CA ARG A 442 -29.15 -17.45 1.81
C ARG A 442 -29.14 -18.14 3.19
N THR A 443 -28.04 -18.05 3.94
CA THR A 443 -27.90 -18.58 5.30
C THR A 443 -28.63 -17.74 6.36
N GLY A 444 -29.02 -16.51 6.02
CA GLY A 444 -29.52 -15.50 6.97
C GLY A 444 -28.41 -14.58 7.53
N ARG A 445 -27.13 -14.83 7.23
CA ARG A 445 -26.06 -13.86 7.56
C ARG A 445 -26.24 -12.57 6.78
N GLN A 446 -26.03 -11.45 7.46
CA GLN A 446 -26.22 -10.12 6.89
C GLN A 446 -25.23 -9.08 7.46
N THR A 447 -25.00 -8.02 6.69
CA THR A 447 -24.08 -6.93 6.99
C THR A 447 -24.63 -5.62 6.42
N SER A 448 -24.30 -4.52 7.08
CA SER A 448 -24.63 -3.16 6.61
C SER A 448 -23.37 -2.45 6.11
N LEU A 449 -23.52 -1.66 5.05
CA LEU A 449 -22.51 -0.69 4.60
C LEU A 449 -23.13 0.70 4.56
N LEU A 450 -22.34 1.71 4.92
CA LEU A 450 -22.69 3.13 4.90
C LEU A 450 -21.59 3.94 4.23
N PHE A 451 -21.81 4.34 2.99
CA PHE A 451 -20.98 5.30 2.28
C PHE A 451 -21.42 6.72 2.63
N SER A 452 -20.50 7.55 3.13
CA SER A 452 -20.73 8.95 3.49
C SER A 452 -19.83 9.86 2.65
N LEU A 453 -20.41 10.88 2.00
CA LEU A 453 -19.68 11.85 1.19
C LEU A 453 -20.37 13.21 1.13
N ASP A 454 -19.60 14.25 0.80
CA ASP A 454 -20.16 15.54 0.39
C ASP A 454 -20.95 15.36 -0.92
N SER A 455 -22.12 15.98 -1.01
CA SER A 455 -23.02 15.80 -2.17
C SER A 455 -22.46 16.37 -3.47
N SER A 456 -21.51 17.32 -3.39
CA SER A 456 -20.76 17.84 -4.56
C SER A 456 -19.77 16.81 -5.13
N LEU A 457 -19.34 15.83 -4.33
CA LEU A 457 -18.41 14.77 -4.76
C LEU A 457 -19.12 13.55 -5.37
N LEU A 458 -20.45 13.54 -5.41
CA LEU A 458 -21.24 12.40 -5.89
C LEU A 458 -20.92 12.02 -7.36
N GLU A 459 -20.60 13.00 -8.21
CA GLU A 459 -20.15 12.74 -9.59
C GLU A 459 -18.73 12.15 -9.64
N LYS A 460 -17.78 12.69 -8.85
CA LYS A 460 -16.41 12.14 -8.73
C LYS A 460 -16.39 10.74 -8.08
N PHE A 461 -17.42 10.39 -7.32
CA PHE A 461 -17.64 9.08 -6.70
C PHE A 461 -18.30 8.05 -7.63
N GLY A 462 -19.21 8.47 -8.50
CA GLY A 462 -19.76 7.66 -9.59
C GLY A 462 -20.54 6.42 -9.13
N LYS A 463 -19.93 5.23 -9.27
CA LYS A 463 -20.51 3.90 -8.94
C LYS A 463 -19.61 3.08 -8.01
N GLU A 464 -18.64 3.72 -7.35
CA GLU A 464 -17.65 3.05 -6.49
C GLU A 464 -18.29 2.29 -5.32
N ASP A 465 -19.48 2.69 -4.87
CA ASP A 465 -20.28 1.95 -3.90
C ASP A 465 -20.75 0.58 -4.43
N LEU A 466 -21.21 0.54 -5.68
CA LEU A 466 -21.68 -0.69 -6.33
C LEU A 466 -20.53 -1.66 -6.56
N GLU A 467 -19.36 -1.17 -7.03
CA GLU A 467 -18.17 -2.02 -7.21
C GLU A 467 -17.67 -2.61 -5.88
N PHE A 468 -17.66 -1.80 -4.83
CA PHE A 468 -17.20 -2.21 -3.51
C PHE A 468 -18.16 -3.27 -2.89
N VAL A 469 -19.47 -3.11 -3.08
CA VAL A 469 -20.49 -4.07 -2.64
C VAL A 469 -20.52 -5.34 -3.51
N GLU A 470 -20.22 -5.24 -4.81
CA GLU A 470 -20.14 -6.41 -5.69
C GLU A 470 -19.04 -7.36 -5.24
N GLY A 471 -17.85 -6.81 -4.93
CA GLY A 471 -16.65 -7.52 -4.47
C GLY A 471 -16.73 -8.12 -3.05
N LEU A 472 -17.83 -7.91 -2.33
CA LEU A 472 -18.10 -8.50 -1.02
C LEU A 472 -18.47 -9.99 -1.14
N SER A 473 -18.02 -10.81 -0.20
CA SER A 473 -18.37 -12.22 -0.05
C SER A 473 -18.40 -12.65 1.42
N PHE A 474 -19.29 -13.58 1.76
CA PHE A 474 -19.38 -14.14 3.10
C PHE A 474 -18.48 -15.37 3.21
N GLY A 475 -17.39 -15.26 3.97
CA GLY A 475 -16.46 -16.36 4.27
C GLY A 475 -16.84 -17.12 5.54
N VAL A 476 -16.03 -18.10 5.92
CA VAL A 476 -16.12 -18.74 7.25
C VAL A 476 -15.56 -17.77 8.29
N PRO A 477 -16.25 -17.46 9.40
CA PRO A 477 -15.71 -16.61 10.46
C PRO A 477 -14.45 -17.20 11.10
N ALA A 478 -13.52 -16.35 11.53
CA ALA A 478 -12.30 -16.78 12.18
C ALA A 478 -12.62 -17.53 13.50
N ALA A 479 -11.89 -18.61 13.82
CA ALA A 479 -12.15 -19.40 15.01
C ALA A 479 -12.04 -18.53 16.29
N GLY A 480 -13.15 -18.36 17.01
CA GLY A 480 -13.26 -17.46 18.16
C GLY A 480 -14.11 -16.19 17.92
N SER A 481 -14.38 -15.81 16.67
CA SER A 481 -15.24 -14.66 16.29
C SER A 481 -16.75 -14.93 16.44
N GLY A 482 -17.14 -15.66 17.48
CA GLY A 482 -18.54 -16.00 17.75
C GLY A 482 -19.39 -14.73 17.85
N ALA A 483 -20.41 -14.61 17.01
CA ALA A 483 -21.39 -13.53 17.11
C ALA A 483 -21.97 -13.51 18.53
N PRO A 484 -22.15 -12.32 19.16
CA PRO A 484 -22.49 -12.21 20.57
C PRO A 484 -23.83 -12.93 20.84
N THR A 485 -23.74 -14.07 21.51
CA THR A 485 -24.91 -14.86 21.88
C THR A 485 -25.66 -14.09 22.95
N LEU A 486 -26.90 -13.70 22.66
CA LEU A 486 -27.76 -13.00 23.61
C LEU A 486 -27.99 -13.88 24.86
N ALA A 487 -27.37 -13.51 25.96
CA ALA A 487 -27.64 -14.09 27.27
C ALA A 487 -28.99 -13.55 27.77
N VAL A 488 -30.02 -14.40 27.69
CA VAL A 488 -31.39 -14.13 28.16
C VAL A 488 -31.43 -14.37 29.69
N PRO A 489 -31.91 -13.39 30.47
CA PRO A 489 -33.29 -13.46 30.98
C PRO A 489 -34.31 -12.60 30.23
#